data_AF-A0A557RJ70-F1
#
_entry.id   AF-A0A557RJ70-F1
#
_cell.length_a   1.000
_cell.length_b   1.000
_cell.length_c   1.000
_cell.angle_alpha   90.00
_cell.angle_beta   90.00
_cell.angle_gamma   90.00
#
_symmetry.space_group_name_H-M   'P 1'
#
loop_
_entity.id
_entity.type
_entity.pdbx_description
1 polymer ?
#
loop_
_entity_poly.entity_id
_entity_poly.type
_entity_poly.pdbx_seq_one_letter_code
_entity_poly.pdbx_strand_id
1 'polypeptide(L)'
;MALAAAETGHLVFGTLHTRTAASSVDRIINTFPGDEQAQVRAMLAESLLAVISQTLLKREGGGRVAGFEIMMAVPAIRNLIRESNLAQIPNALQTGQAHGMQTMAQSLQQLQRQGEISPEVAKTVTDS
;
A
#
# COMPACT_ATOMS: atom_id res chain seq x y z
N MET A 1 -16.78 -9.77 -6.67
CA MET A 1 -17.75 -9.56 -5.57
C MET A 1 -17.30 -8.51 -4.53
N ALA A 2 -16.02 -8.22 -4.32
CA ALA A 2 -15.59 -7.09 -3.47
C ALA A 2 -15.68 -5.71 -4.17
N LEU A 3 -15.17 -5.62 -5.41
CA LEU A 3 -15.09 -4.36 -6.16
C LEU A 3 -16.48 -3.75 -6.45
N ALA A 4 -17.43 -4.57 -6.90
CA ALA A 4 -18.81 -4.14 -7.16
C ALA A 4 -19.55 -3.67 -5.89
N ALA A 5 -19.29 -4.28 -4.73
CA ALA A 5 -19.86 -3.82 -3.46
C ALA A 5 -19.30 -2.44 -3.07
N ALA A 6 -18.00 -2.22 -3.28
CA ALA A 6 -17.36 -0.93 -3.04
C ALA A 6 -17.91 0.18 -3.96
N GLU A 7 -18.13 -0.13 -5.24
CA GLU A 7 -18.72 0.79 -6.21
C GLU A 7 -20.16 1.22 -5.85
N THR A 8 -20.93 0.32 -5.25
CA THR A 8 -22.31 0.59 -4.81
C THR A 8 -22.40 1.25 -3.42
N GLY A 9 -21.27 1.72 -2.88
CA GLY A 9 -21.23 2.52 -1.64
C GLY A 9 -21.04 1.71 -0.35
N HIS A 10 -20.73 0.41 -0.43
CA HIS A 10 -20.39 -0.37 0.76
C HIS A 10 -18.92 -0.20 1.14
N LEU A 11 -18.64 -0.09 2.43
CA LEU A 11 -17.26 -0.17 2.91
C LEU A 11 -16.81 -1.63 2.90
N VAL A 12 -15.80 -1.93 2.07
CA VAL A 12 -15.27 -3.28 1.89
C VAL A 12 -13.84 -3.35 2.40
N PHE A 13 -13.56 -4.35 3.21
CA PHE A 13 -12.20 -4.71 3.63
C PHE A 13 -11.75 -5.98 2.91
N GLY A 14 -10.53 -5.98 2.40
CA GLY A 14 -9.90 -7.12 1.76
C GLY A 14 -8.44 -7.24 2.17
N THR A 15 -7.91 -8.47 2.15
CA THR A 15 -6.51 -8.76 2.48
C THR A 15 -5.81 -9.41 1.29
N LEU A 16 -4.61 -8.95 0.96
CA LEU A 16 -3.77 -9.53 -0.09
C LEU A 16 -2.39 -9.88 0.48
N HIS A 17 -1.75 -10.86 -0.15
CA HIS A 17 -0.36 -11.22 0.16
C HIS A 17 0.59 -10.50 -0.79
N THR A 18 0.79 -9.22 -0.53
CA THR A 18 1.64 -8.29 -1.29
C THR A 18 2.41 -7.41 -0.32
N ARG A 19 3.57 -6.92 -0.74
CA ARG A 19 4.49 -6.19 0.17
C ARG A 19 4.35 -4.68 0.10
N THR A 20 3.77 -4.15 -0.98
CA THR A 20 3.64 -2.71 -1.22
C THR A 20 2.26 -2.35 -1.70
N ALA A 21 1.87 -1.09 -1.55
CA ALA A 21 0.62 -0.57 -2.08
C ALA A 21 0.53 -0.71 -3.60
N ALA A 22 1.61 -0.39 -4.31
CA ALA A 22 1.67 -0.49 -5.77
C ALA A 22 1.50 -1.94 -6.25
N SER A 23 2.21 -2.91 -5.64
CA SER A 23 2.07 -4.33 -6.00
C SER A 23 0.70 -4.90 -5.64
N SER A 24 0.04 -4.36 -4.60
CA SER A 24 -1.32 -4.73 -4.25
C SER A 24 -2.32 -4.32 -5.33
N VAL A 25 -2.21 -3.08 -5.82
CA VAL A 25 -3.04 -2.59 -6.93
C VAL A 25 -2.79 -3.40 -8.19
N ASP A 26 -1.52 -3.60 -8.56
CA ASP A 26 -1.13 -4.39 -9.73
C ASP A 26 -1.71 -5.81 -9.68
N ARG A 27 -1.60 -6.48 -8.53
CA ARG A 27 -2.13 -7.83 -8.34
C ARG A 27 -3.66 -7.89 -8.47
N ILE A 28 -4.38 -6.89 -7.97
CA ILE A 28 -5.85 -6.83 -8.13
C ILE A 28 -6.21 -6.77 -9.60
N ILE A 29 -5.56 -5.90 -10.37
CA ILE A 29 -5.81 -5.73 -11.81
C ILE A 29 -5.47 -7.00 -12.57
N ASN A 30 -4.29 -7.58 -12.33
CA ASN A 30 -3.79 -8.75 -13.03
C ASN A 30 -4.50 -10.07 -12.67
N THR A 31 -5.46 -10.04 -11.73
CA THR A 31 -6.34 -11.18 -11.46
C THR A 31 -7.43 -11.35 -12.54
N PHE A 32 -7.69 -10.30 -13.32
CA PHE A 32 -8.72 -10.29 -14.36
C PHE A 32 -8.12 -10.51 -15.76
N PRO A 33 -8.90 -11.08 -16.70
CA PRO A 33 -8.54 -11.20 -18.11
C PRO A 33 -8.16 -9.84 -18.72
N GLY A 34 -7.23 -9.84 -19.68
CA GLY A 34 -6.62 -8.62 -20.24
C GLY A 34 -7.62 -7.62 -20.83
N ASP A 35 -8.70 -8.11 -21.43
CA ASP A 35 -9.82 -7.34 -21.96
C ASP A 35 -10.67 -6.66 -20.88
N GLU A 36 -10.72 -7.22 -19.66
CA GLU A 36 -11.42 -6.64 -18.51
C GLU A 36 -10.55 -5.66 -17.70
N GLN A 37 -9.22 -5.73 -17.80
CA GLN A 37 -8.30 -4.96 -16.96
C GLN A 37 -8.52 -3.45 -17.04
N ALA A 38 -8.86 -2.92 -18.22
CA ALA A 38 -9.11 -1.49 -18.38
C ALA A 38 -10.33 -1.02 -17.55
N GLN A 39 -11.40 -1.81 -17.55
CA GLN A 39 -12.59 -1.54 -16.74
C GLN A 39 -12.29 -1.68 -15.25
N VAL A 40 -11.59 -2.74 -14.85
CA VAL A 40 -11.20 -2.98 -13.46
C VAL A 40 -10.33 -1.85 -12.92
N ARG A 41 -9.38 -1.32 -13.71
CA ARG A 41 -8.58 -0.14 -13.33
C ARG A 41 -9.44 1.08 -13.06
N ALA A 42 -10.41 1.36 -13.93
CA ALA A 42 -11.31 2.51 -13.75
C ALA A 42 -12.14 2.38 -12.47
N MET A 43 -12.77 1.22 -12.26
CA MET A 43 -13.54 0.92 -11.05
C MET A 43 -12.67 1.03 -9.79
N LEU A 44 -11.47 0.43 -9.80
CA LEU A 44 -10.56 0.48 -8.66
C LEU A 44 -10.08 1.90 -8.37
N ALA A 45 -9.78 2.70 -9.39
CA ALA A 45 -9.42 4.11 -9.23
C ALA A 45 -10.55 4.96 -8.63
N GLU A 46 -11.80 4.52 -8.71
CA GLU A 46 -12.96 5.22 -8.14
C GLU A 46 -13.34 4.69 -6.75
N SER A 47 -13.27 3.38 -6.53
CA SER A 47 -13.74 2.77 -5.29
C SER A 47 -12.65 2.60 -4.23
N LEU A 48 -11.37 2.54 -4.59
CA LEU A 48 -10.29 2.35 -3.63
C LEU A 48 -10.19 3.55 -2.68
N LEU A 49 -10.03 3.27 -1.38
CA LEU A 49 -9.84 4.30 -0.34
C LEU A 49 -8.40 4.34 0.15
N ALA A 50 -7.85 3.18 0.49
CA ALA A 50 -6.50 3.05 1.00
C ALA A 50 -5.93 1.66 0.74
N VAL A 51 -4.61 1.55 0.75
CA VAL A 51 -3.90 0.28 0.86
C VAL A 51 -2.90 0.39 2.01
N ILE A 52 -2.92 -0.60 2.90
CA ILE A 52 -2.02 -0.70 4.04
C ILE A 52 -1.21 -1.99 3.89
N SER A 53 0.11 -1.86 3.74
CA SER A 53 1.02 -3.00 3.72
C SER A 53 1.75 -3.08 5.05
N GLN A 54 1.74 -4.26 5.67
CA GLN A 54 2.25 -4.48 7.01
C GLN A 54 3.41 -5.47 6.99
N THR A 55 4.49 -5.12 7.68
CA THR A 55 5.61 -6.03 7.95
C THR A 55 5.86 -6.09 9.44
N LEU A 56 5.83 -7.29 10.01
CA LEU A 56 6.06 -7.49 11.43
C LEU A 56 7.53 -7.80 11.70
N LEU A 57 8.15 -6.96 12.51
CA LEU A 57 9.57 -6.89 12.79
C LEU A 57 9.87 -7.45 14.18
N LYS A 58 11.07 -7.98 14.39
CA LYS A 58 11.54 -8.32 15.72
C LYS A 58 11.74 -7.03 16.53
N ARG A 59 11.12 -6.95 17.71
CA ARG A 59 11.21 -5.80 18.59
C ARG A 59 12.41 -5.92 19.53
N GLU A 60 13.06 -4.80 19.83
CA GLU A 60 13.97 -4.71 20.97
C GLU A 60 13.24 -5.03 22.28
N GLY A 61 13.88 -5.75 23.19
CA GLY A 61 13.25 -6.21 24.43
C GLY A 61 12.25 -7.37 24.27
N GLY A 62 12.06 -7.90 23.06
CA GLY A 62 11.27 -9.10 22.79
C GLY A 62 9.89 -8.85 22.18
N GLY A 63 9.32 -9.88 21.56
CA GLY A 63 8.08 -9.78 20.81
C GLY A 63 8.27 -9.18 19.41
N ARG A 64 7.20 -8.61 18.85
CA ARG A 64 7.18 -8.01 17.51
C ARG A 64 6.49 -6.66 17.50
N VAL A 65 6.90 -5.82 16.55
CA VAL A 65 6.28 -4.53 16.24
C VAL A 65 5.97 -4.46 14.75
N ALA A 66 4.90 -3.78 14.36
CA ALA A 66 4.51 -3.62 12.97
C ALA A 66 5.11 -2.35 12.36
N GLY A 67 5.81 -2.49 11.24
CA GLY A 67 6.06 -1.42 10.29
C GLY A 67 4.95 -1.38 9.24
N PHE A 68 4.58 -0.17 8.81
CA PHE A 68 3.48 0.06 7.88
C PHE A 68 3.89 0.92 6.70
N GLU A 69 3.42 0.53 5.52
CA GLU A 69 3.28 1.41 4.36
C GLU A 69 1.79 1.73 4.21
N ILE A 70 1.45 3.02 4.11
CA ILE A 70 0.07 3.50 4.06
C ILE A 70 -0.09 4.39 2.83
N MET A 71 -0.83 3.90 1.84
CA MET A 71 -1.22 4.66 0.65
C MET A 71 -2.67 5.07 0.73
N MET A 72 -2.94 6.36 0.57
CA MET A 72 -4.30 6.89 0.44
C MET A 72 -4.64 7.12 -1.03
N ALA A 73 -5.86 6.75 -1.45
CA ALA A 73 -6.33 6.94 -2.82
C ALA A 73 -6.77 8.41 -3.04
N VAL A 74 -5.81 9.34 -3.03
CA VAL A 74 -6.01 10.74 -3.40
C VAL A 74 -6.09 10.89 -4.92
N PRO A 75 -6.56 12.03 -5.47
CA PRO A 75 -6.72 12.21 -6.92
C PRO A 75 -5.48 11.84 -7.75
N ALA A 76 -4.28 12.19 -7.29
CA ALA A 76 -3.03 11.82 -7.96
C ALA A 76 -2.84 10.29 -8.07
N ILE A 77 -3.04 9.55 -6.97
CA ILE A 77 -2.93 8.08 -6.98
C ILE A 77 -4.00 7.47 -7.90
N ARG A 78 -5.24 7.96 -7.84
CA ARG A 78 -6.33 7.49 -8.70
C ARG A 78 -6.01 7.65 -10.19
N ASN A 79 -5.40 8.77 -10.56
CA ASN A 79 -4.97 9.01 -11.94
C ASN A 79 -3.87 8.01 -12.35
N LEU A 80 -2.87 7.78 -11.51
CA LEU A 80 -1.82 6.79 -11.78
C LEU A 80 -2.39 5.38 -12.00
N ILE A 81 -3.42 4.98 -11.23
CA ILE A 81 -4.10 3.70 -11.42
C ILE A 81 -4.82 3.65 -12.77
N ARG A 82 -5.57 4.71 -13.11
CA ARG A 82 -6.35 4.79 -14.36
C ARG A 82 -5.45 4.70 -15.59
N GLU A 83 -4.32 5.39 -15.56
CA GLU A 83 -3.30 5.45 -16.63
C GLU A 83 -2.36 4.23 -16.66
N SER A 84 -2.53 3.27 -15.76
CA SER A 84 -1.64 2.10 -15.63
C SER A 84 -0.18 2.48 -15.31
N ASN A 85 0.05 3.63 -14.67
CA ASN A 85 1.36 4.16 -14.31
C ASN A 85 1.73 3.85 -12.85
N LEU A 86 1.62 2.58 -12.47
CA LEU A 86 1.79 2.13 -11.08
C LEU A 86 3.22 2.34 -10.55
N ALA A 87 4.21 2.41 -11.44
CA ALA A 87 5.61 2.64 -11.09
C ALA A 87 5.86 4.02 -10.44
N GLN A 88 4.95 4.99 -10.62
CA GLN A 88 5.05 6.31 -10.00
C GLN A 88 4.40 6.42 -8.62
N ILE A 89 3.65 5.39 -8.19
CA ILE A 89 3.00 5.37 -6.87
C ILE A 89 4.00 5.60 -5.73
N PRO A 90 5.20 4.99 -5.69
CA PRO A 90 6.17 5.23 -4.62
C PRO A 90 6.57 6.71 -4.46
N ASN A 91 6.69 7.46 -5.57
CA ASN A 91 7.04 8.88 -5.54
C ASN A 91 5.89 9.73 -4.97
N ALA A 92 4.66 9.43 -5.39
CA ALA A 92 3.46 10.07 -4.83
C ALA A 92 3.30 9.75 -3.33
N LEU A 93 3.61 8.53 -2.92
CA LEU A 93 3.57 8.09 -1.53
C LEU A 93 4.58 8.85 -0.66
N GLN A 94 5.81 9.03 -1.16
CA GLN A 94 6.88 9.72 -0.45
C GLN A 94 6.52 11.17 -0.09
N THR A 95 5.76 11.84 -0.96
CA THR A 95 5.34 13.25 -0.81
C THR A 95 3.95 13.40 -0.19
N GLY A 96 3.22 12.30 0.03
CA GLY A 96 1.83 12.28 0.48
C GLY A 96 1.59 12.37 1.99
N GLN A 97 2.61 12.70 2.81
CA GLN A 97 2.49 12.72 4.27
C GLN A 97 1.34 13.59 4.78
N ALA A 98 1.08 14.75 4.14
CA ALA A 98 -0.03 15.64 4.48
C ALA A 98 -1.41 14.98 4.33
N HIS A 99 -1.51 13.91 3.52
CA HIS A 99 -2.71 13.11 3.33
C HIS A 99 -2.74 11.86 4.22
N GLY A 100 -1.84 11.74 5.20
CA GLY A 100 -1.71 10.56 6.06
C GLY A 100 -0.99 9.39 5.40
N MET A 101 -0.27 9.62 4.28
CA MET A 101 0.54 8.58 3.67
C MET A 101 1.86 8.38 4.41
N GLN A 102 2.38 7.16 4.34
CA GLN A 102 3.65 6.81 4.94
C GLN A 102 4.33 5.73 4.10
N THR A 103 5.60 5.92 3.75
CA THR A 103 6.39 4.87 3.13
C THR A 103 6.87 3.86 4.18
N MET A 104 7.12 2.61 3.77
CA MET A 104 7.71 1.62 4.68
C MET A 104 9.02 2.14 5.29
N ALA A 105 9.88 2.79 4.49
CA ALA A 105 11.14 3.37 4.97
C ALA A 105 10.94 4.44 6.07
N GLN A 106 9.92 5.30 5.93
CA GLN A 106 9.59 6.29 6.96
C GLN A 106 9.09 5.61 8.25
N SER A 107 8.28 4.56 8.13
CA SER A 107 7.82 3.77 9.28
C SER A 107 8.97 3.09 10.02
N LEU A 108 9.89 2.45 9.28
CA LEU A 108 11.09 1.82 9.86
C LEU A 108 11.98 2.85 10.54
N GLN A 109 12.22 4.00 9.92
CA GLN A 109 13.03 5.07 10.51
C GLN A 109 12.41 5.59 11.82
N GLN A 110 11.08 5.69 11.89
CA GLN A 110 10.39 6.08 13.11
C GLN A 110 10.56 5.04 14.22
N LEU A 111 10.36 3.75 13.91
CA LEU A 111 10.54 2.66 14.88
C LEU A 111 11.99 2.60 15.41
N GLN A 112 12.99 2.82 14.54
CA GLN A 112 14.38 2.92 14.97
C GLN A 112 14.63 4.09 15.92
N ARG A 113 14.12 5.29 15.60
CA ARG A 113 14.25 6.47 16.46
C ARG A 113 13.59 6.28 17.82
N GLN A 114 12.54 5.46 17.90
CA GLN A 114 11.86 5.10 19.13
C GLN A 114 12.58 3.98 19.91
N GLY A 115 13.64 3.39 19.35
CA GLY A 115 14.35 2.27 19.96
C GLY A 115 13.57 0.95 19.90
N GLU A 116 12.55 0.86 19.04
CA GLU A 116 11.67 -0.31 18.93
C GLU A 116 12.30 -1.44 18.13
N ILE A 117 13.20 -1.12 17.19
CA ILE A 117 13.91 -2.07 16.34
C ILE A 117 15.37 -1.65 16.15
N SER A 118 16.27 -2.62 15.94
CA SER A 118 17.66 -2.34 15.61
C SER A 118 17.85 -1.87 14.15
N PRO A 119 18.98 -1.22 13.83
CA PRO A 119 19.39 -0.93 12.45
C PRO A 119 19.41 -2.16 11.53
N GLU A 120 19.85 -3.29 12.05
CA GLU A 120 19.95 -4.56 11.32
C GLU A 120 18.56 -5.09 10.99
N VAL A 121 17.61 -5.01 11.94
CA VAL A 121 16.22 -5.42 11.71
C VAL A 121 15.57 -4.59 10.60
N ALA A 122 15.77 -3.26 10.58
CA ALA A 122 15.20 -2.41 9.53
C ALA A 122 15.75 -2.73 8.13
N LYS A 123 17.04 -3.07 8.02
CA LYS A 123 17.66 -3.44 6.73
C LYS A 123 17.00 -4.66 6.10
N THR A 124 16.59 -5.65 6.89
CA THR A 124 15.93 -6.87 6.37
C THR A 124 14.68 -6.60 5.53
N VAL A 125 13.98 -5.48 5.78
CA VAL A 125 12.78 -5.09 5.03
C VAL A 125 13.11 -4.23 3.83
N THR A 126 14.17 -3.44 3.91
CA THR A 126 14.53 -2.49 2.84
C THR A 126 15.23 -3.18 1.67
N ASP A 127 15.90 -4.30 1.94
CA ASP A 127 16.65 -5.09 0.97
C ASP A 127 15.81 -6.21 0.30
N SER A 128 14.51 -6.31 0.62
CA SER A 128 13.59 -7.39 0.20
C SER A 128 12.64 -7.00 -0.92
#